data_AF-A0A8T7EJ43-F1
#
_entry.id   AF-A0A8T7EJ43-F1
#
_cell.length_a   1.000
_cell.length_b   1.000
_cell.length_c   1.000
_cell.angle_alpha   90.00
_cell.angle_beta   90.00
_cell.angle_gamma   90.00
#
_symmetry.space_group_name_H-M   'P 1'
#
loop_
_entity.id
_entity.type
_entity.pdbx_description
1 polymer ?
#
loop_
_entity_poly.entity_id
_entity_poly.type
_entity_poly.pdbx_seq_one_letter_code
_entity_poly.pdbx_strand_id
1 'polypeptide(L)' 'MSLTERIAEMGLTATDLIGPAPCFFQRIAENHRWQIIVRAPDPRLLLNGVAQAQGWHVEMDPVDVL' A
#
# COMPACT_ATOMS: atom_id res chain seq x y z
N MET A 1 -11.63 -7.68 -3.06
CA MET A 1 -11.53 -7.31 -1.64
C MET A 1 -10.53 -6.18 -1.52
N SER A 2 -10.94 -5.07 -0.93
CA SER A 2 -10.15 -3.87 -0.70
C SER A 2 -9.29 -4.00 0.56
N LEU A 3 -8.24 -3.16 0.68
CA LEU A 3 -7.40 -3.10 1.87
C LEU A 3 -8.20 -2.65 3.11
N THR A 4 -9.18 -1.75 2.95
CA THR A 4 -10.02 -1.28 4.05
C THR A 4 -10.93 -2.38 4.61
N GLU A 5 -11.56 -3.17 3.72
CA GLU A 5 -12.35 -4.34 4.13
C GLU A 5 -11.47 -5.34 4.88
N ARG A 6 -10.24 -5.56 4.38
CA ARG A 6 -9.28 -6.45 5.02
C ARG A 6 -8.85 -6.00 6.41
N ILE A 7 -8.62 -4.70 6.62
CA ILE A 7 -8.30 -4.13 7.95
C ILE A 7 -9.44 -4.43 8.93
N ALA A 8 -10.69 -4.23 8.50
CA ALA A 8 -11.87 -4.48 9.32
C ALA A 8 -12.03 -5.97 9.67
N GLU A 9 -11.90 -6.86 8.67
CA GLU A 9 -12.02 -8.32 8.87
C GLU A 9 -10.93 -8.89 9.79
N MET A 10 -9.71 -8.35 9.72
CA MET A 10 -8.58 -8.80 10.53
C MET A 10 -8.49 -8.10 11.90
N GLY A 11 -9.37 -7.13 12.20
CA GLY A 11 -9.36 -6.40 13.46
C GLY A 11 -8.12 -5.54 13.68
N LEU A 12 -7.49 -5.04 12.60
CA LEU A 12 -6.24 -4.27 12.66
C LEU A 12 -6.51 -2.79 13.00
N THR A 13 -7.07 -2.54 14.19
CA THR A 13 -7.58 -1.21 14.61
C THR A 13 -6.54 -0.09 14.65
N ALA A 14 -5.26 -0.43 14.74
CA ALA A 14 -4.14 0.52 14.70
C ALA A 14 -3.53 0.67 13.29
N THR A 15 -4.24 0.26 12.24
CA THR A 15 -3.77 0.37 10.85
C THR A 15 -4.54 1.42 10.08
N ASP A 16 -3.82 2.39 9.53
CA ASP A 16 -4.36 3.44 8.66
C ASP A 16 -3.81 3.30 7.23
N LEU A 17 -4.61 3.76 6.27
CA LEU A 17 -4.23 3.88 4.87
C LEU A 17 -4.22 5.35 4.44
N ILE A 18 -3.21 5.75 3.67
CA ILE A 18 -3.15 7.06 3.02
C ILE A 18 -3.09 6.84 1.50
N GLY A 19 -3.95 7.53 0.75
CA GLY A 19 -4.09 7.40 -0.71
C GLY A 19 -5.42 6.78 -1.14
N PRO A 20 -5.55 6.27 -2.38
CA PRO A 20 -4.49 6.17 -3.40
C PRO A 20 -4.06 7.55 -3.88
N ALA A 21 -2.76 7.81 -3.83
CA ALA A 21 -2.16 9.06 -4.29
C ALA A 21 -1.30 8.79 -5.54
N PRO A 22 -1.16 9.75 -6.46
CA PRO A 22 -0.18 9.63 -7.53
C PRO A 22 1.24 9.54 -6.93
N CYS A 23 2.08 8.68 -7.49
CA CYS A 23 3.51 8.72 -7.18
C CYS A 23 4.12 10.02 -7.72
N PHE A 24 5.12 10.56 -7.02
CA PHE A 24 5.79 11.82 -7.39
C PHE A 24 6.32 11.81 -8.83
N PHE A 25 6.88 10.67 -9.28
CA PHE A 25 7.15 10.42 -10.70
C PHE A 25 5.86 10.10 -11.45
N GLN A 26 5.05 11.13 -11.73
CA GLN A 26 3.73 10.98 -12.36
C GLN A 26 3.77 10.34 -13.76
N ARG A 27 4.92 10.33 -14.47
CA ARG A 27 5.08 9.70 -15.80
C ARG A 27 6.51 9.15 -15.98
N ILE A 28 6.65 7.83 -15.96
CA ILE A 28 7.79 7.12 -16.56
C ILE A 28 7.21 6.15 -17.59
N ALA A 29 7.62 6.29 -18.86
CA ALA A 29 7.20 5.41 -19.96
C ALA A 29 5.66 5.29 -20.14
N GLU A 30 4.94 6.42 -20.05
CA GLU A 30 3.48 6.54 -20.24
C GLU A 30 2.57 5.86 -19.21
N ASN A 31 3.13 5.20 -18.19
CA ASN A 31 2.34 4.58 -17.13
C ASN A 31 2.12 5.53 -15.94
N HIS A 32 0.86 5.66 -15.53
CA HIS A 32 0.47 6.33 -14.28
C HIS A 32 0.73 5.37 -13.11
N ARG A 33 1.55 5.81 -12.15
CA ARG A 33 1.82 5.06 -10.93
C ARG A 33 1.03 5.66 -9.77
N TRP A 34 0.41 4.79 -8.99
CA TRP A 34 -0.34 5.13 -7.79
C TRP A 34 0.30 4.43 -6.60
N GLN A 35 0.23 5.06 -5.44
CA GLN A 35 0.72 4.51 -4.19
C GLN A 35 -0.32 4.60 -3.09
N ILE A 36 -0.24 3.64 -2.18
CA ILE A 36 -0.98 3.61 -0.91
C ILE A 36 0.07 3.45 0.18
N ILE A 37 0.07 4.35 1.15
CA ILE A 37 0.95 4.24 2.32
C ILE A 37 0.16 3.55 3.43
N VAL A 38 0.73 2.47 3.95
CA VAL A 38 0.18 1.74 5.10
C VAL A 38 0.93 2.14 6.35
N ARG A 39 0.22 2.66 7.35
CA ARG A 39 0.77 2.90 8.69
C ARG A 39 0.18 1.87 9.64
N ALA A 40 1.00 0.96 10.12
CA ALA A 40 0.57 -0.12 11.02
C ALA A 40 1.70 -0.48 11.98
N PRO A 41 1.39 -0.99 13.20
CA PRO A 41 2.39 -1.60 14.07
C PRO A 41 3.08 -2.81 13.42
N ASP A 42 2.34 -3.58 12.62
CA ASP A 42 2.87 -4.66 11.81
C ASP A 42 2.18 -4.69 10.42
N PRO A 43 2.77 -4.04 9.40
CA PRO A 43 2.16 -3.96 8.06
C PRO A 43 2.14 -5.32 7.33
N ARG A 44 2.94 -6.30 7.78
CA ARG A 44 3.01 -7.63 7.14
C ARG A 44 1.70 -8.40 7.29
N LEU A 45 0.97 -8.18 8.40
CA LEU A 45 -0.33 -8.78 8.63
C LEU A 45 -1.33 -8.40 7.53
N LEU A 46 -1.34 -7.12 7.15
CA LEU A 46 -2.22 -6.62 6.09
C LEU A 46 -1.73 -7.00 4.70
N LEU A 47 -0.42 -6.91 4.46
CA LEU A 47 0.18 -7.04 3.13
C LEU A 47 0.45 -8.48 2.68
N ASN A 48 0.26 -9.46 3.56
CA ASN A 48 0.39 -10.88 3.20
C ASN A 48 -0.55 -11.23 2.03
N GLY A 49 -0.02 -11.76 0.93
CA GLY A 49 -0.81 -12.03 -0.29
C GLY A 49 -1.11 -10.81 -1.18
N VAL A 50 -0.98 -9.57 -0.69
CA VAL A 50 -1.07 -8.35 -1.53
C VAL A 50 0.19 -8.24 -2.40
N ALA A 51 1.36 -8.51 -1.83
CA ALA A 51 2.64 -8.50 -2.55
C ALA A 51 2.72 -9.53 -3.71
N GLN A 52 1.78 -10.48 -3.76
CA GLN A 52 1.71 -11.50 -4.80
C GLN A 52 0.78 -11.11 -5.96
N ALA A 53 0.02 -10.02 -5.82
CA ALA A 53 -0.88 -9.54 -6.86
C ALA A 53 -0.08 -8.90 -8.01
N GLN A 54 -0.45 -9.24 -9.25
CA GLN A 54 0.23 -8.72 -10.44
C GLN A 54 0.13 -7.20 -10.52
N GLY A 55 1.27 -6.54 -10.77
CA GLY A 55 1.36 -5.07 -10.89
C GLY A 55 1.53 -4.31 -9.57
N TRP A 56 1.58 -5.01 -8.43
CA TRP A 56 1.87 -4.40 -7.14
C TRP A 56 3.36 -4.45 -6.81
N HIS A 57 3.88 -3.34 -6.31
CA HIS A 57 5.19 -3.27 -5.69
C HIS A 57 5.00 -2.89 -4.21
N VAL A 58 5.67 -3.60 -3.32
CA VAL A 58 5.56 -3.39 -1.87
C VAL A 58 6.96 -3.10 -1.33
N GLU A 59 7.12 -1.92 -0.77
CA GLU A 59 8.32 -1.48 -0.07
C GLU A 59 8.01 -1.37 1.42
N MET A 60 8.82 -2.01 2.25
CA MET A 60 8.73 -1.95 3.71
C MET A 60 9.78 -0.96 4.20
N ASP A 61 9.39 -0.03 5.07
CA ASP A 61 10.25 1.01 5.61
C ASP A 61 11.04 1.77 4.52
N PRO A 62 10.33 2.39 3.54
CA PRO A 62 10.98 3.10 2.46
C PRO A 62 11.82 4.26 3.00
N VAL A 63 12.98 4.50 2.38
CA VAL A 63 13.86 5.62 2.73
C VAL A 63 13.17 6.96 2.43
N ASP A 64 12.33 6.99 1.40
CA ASP A 64 11.52 8.14 1.02
C ASP A 64 10.23 7.70 0.30
N VAL A 65 9.20 8.54 0.32
CA VAL A 65 7.92 8.38 -0.42
C VAL A 65 7.84 9.30 -1.66
N LEU A 66 8.93 10.01 -1.95
CA LEU A 66 9.19 10.83 -3.15
C LEU A 66 9.53 10.01 -4.40
#